data_AF-A0A0M8V5T9-F1
#
_entry.id   AF-A0A0M8V5T9-F1
#
_cell.length_a   1.000
_cell.length_b   1.000
_cell.length_c   1.000
_cell.angle_alpha   90.00
_cell.angle_beta   90.00
_cell.angle_gamma   90.00
#
_symmetry.space_group_name_H-M   'P 1'
#
loop_
_entity.id
_entity.type
_entity.pdbx_description
1 polymer ?
#
loop_
_entity_poly.entity_id
_entity_poly.type
_entity_poly.pdbx_seq_one_letter_code
_entity_poly.pdbx_strand_id
1 'polypeptide(L)'
;MVDVGMRQLRRSSDRLGRRGEDLAGSDDQATAGLLLFYSAECGLKAEVMQRMKLRDTSQLPSYLRTHDLRLLAKELRLSPQSQSALQGCARPPNNGQAVQKVEPPALHEHGGTVRCGSGTG
;
A
#
# COMPACT_ATOMS: atom_id res chain seq x y z
N MET A 1 -14.08 -0.49 -7.09
CA MET A 1 -12.87 0.21 -7.57
C MET A 1 -13.29 1.18 -8.67
N VAL A 2 -12.94 2.45 -8.56
CA VAL A 2 -13.23 3.47 -9.58
C VAL A 2 -12.24 3.31 -10.74
N ASP A 3 -12.71 3.41 -11.98
CA ASP A 3 -11.84 3.35 -13.13
C ASP A 3 -11.15 4.69 -13.39
N VAL A 4 -9.82 4.66 -13.45
CA VAL A 4 -8.99 5.86 -13.56
C VAL A 4 -7.95 5.70 -14.66
N GLY A 5 -7.64 6.82 -15.31
CA GLY A 5 -6.62 6.86 -16.37
C GLY A 5 -5.19 6.85 -15.82
N MET A 6 -4.24 6.45 -16.66
CA MET A 6 -2.80 6.42 -16.30
C MET A 6 -2.27 7.75 -15.75
N ARG A 7 -2.65 8.89 -16.36
CA ARG A 7 -2.24 10.23 -15.89
C ARG A 7 -2.78 10.55 -14.50
N GLN A 8 -3.99 10.09 -14.17
CA GLN A 8 -4.58 10.28 -12.85
C GLN A 8 -3.89 9.42 -11.79
N LEU A 9 -3.51 8.18 -12.15
CA LEU A 9 -2.72 7.32 -11.26
C LEU A 9 -1.37 7.95 -10.94
N ARG A 10 -0.62 8.42 -11.94
CA ARG A 10 0.67 9.09 -11.70
C ARG A 10 0.54 10.31 -10.81
N ARG A 11 -0.42 11.21 -11.11
CA ARG A 11 -0.70 12.38 -10.25
C ARG A 11 -1.09 11.98 -8.83
N SER A 12 -1.84 10.89 -8.67
CA SER A 12 -2.24 10.41 -7.35
C SER A 12 -1.04 9.82 -6.60
N SER A 13 -0.16 9.08 -7.28
CA SER A 13 1.09 8.58 -6.73
C SER A 13 1.95 9.74 -6.23
N ASP A 14 2.28 10.73 -7.07
CA ASP A 14 3.08 11.89 -6.66
C ASP A 14 2.48 12.65 -5.47
N ARG A 15 1.17 12.88 -5.50
CA ARG A 15 0.46 13.62 -4.43
C ARG A 15 0.44 12.86 -3.12
N LEU A 16 0.17 11.56 -3.15
CA LEU A 16 0.13 10.72 -1.95
C LEU A 16 1.54 10.48 -1.40
N GLY A 17 2.53 10.31 -2.27
CA GLY A 17 3.94 10.17 -1.89
C GLY A 17 4.42 11.38 -1.09
N ARG A 18 4.26 12.59 -1.65
CA ARG A 18 4.63 13.83 -0.94
C ARG A 18 3.95 13.97 0.41
N ARG A 19 2.63 13.75 0.47
CA ARG A 19 1.89 13.84 1.75
C ARG A 19 2.33 12.77 2.76
N GLY A 20 2.66 11.57 2.29
CA GLY A 20 3.17 10.50 3.14
C GLY A 20 4.55 10.84 3.71
N GLU A 21 5.44 11.40 2.88
CA GLU A 21 6.76 11.88 3.29
C GLU A 21 6.65 13.05 4.29
N ASP A 22 5.76 14.01 4.01
CA ASP A 22 5.50 15.15 4.91
C ASP A 22 5.02 14.67 6.30
N LEU A 23 4.25 13.59 6.36
CA LEU A 23 3.74 13.01 7.61
C LEU A 23 4.71 12.02 8.28
N ALA A 24 5.77 11.58 7.60
CA ALA A 24 6.73 10.63 8.16
C ALA A 24 7.51 11.19 9.37
N GLY A 25 7.53 12.50 9.57
CA GLY A 25 8.07 13.17 10.76
C GLY A 25 7.04 13.49 11.85
N SER A 26 5.76 13.12 11.66
CA SER A 26 4.66 13.42 12.59
C SER A 26 4.32 12.24 13.50
N ASP A 27 3.49 12.46 14.53
CA ASP A 27 3.01 11.37 15.39
C ASP A 27 2.07 10.39 14.67
N ASP A 28 1.57 10.74 13.47
CA ASP A 28 0.66 9.92 12.69
C ASP A 28 1.38 9.06 11.62
N GLN A 29 2.24 8.17 12.11
CA GLN A 29 2.99 7.22 11.29
C GLN A 29 2.08 6.24 10.52
N ALA A 30 0.90 5.94 11.06
CA ALA A 30 -0.05 5.04 10.43
C ALA A 30 -0.62 5.65 9.15
N THR A 31 -1.06 6.92 9.21
CA THR A 31 -1.51 7.64 8.02
C THR A 31 -0.38 7.85 7.02
N ALA A 32 0.83 8.21 7.49
CA ALA A 32 2.01 8.34 6.63
C ALA A 32 2.26 7.04 5.82
N GLY A 33 2.31 5.89 6.51
CA GLY A 33 2.50 4.58 5.88
C GLY A 33 1.39 4.23 4.89
N LEU A 34 0.13 4.51 5.21
CA LEU A 34 -1.00 4.26 4.31
C LEU A 34 -0.93 5.09 3.03
N LEU A 35 -0.54 6.36 3.14
CA LEU A 35 -0.39 7.24 1.98
C LEU A 35 0.76 6.78 1.08
N LEU A 36 1.91 6.39 1.66
CA LEU A 36 3.04 5.83 0.93
C LEU A 36 2.67 4.52 0.23
N PHE A 37 1.90 3.66 0.90
CA PHE A 37 1.38 2.43 0.31
C PHE A 37 0.52 2.70 -0.93
N TYR A 38 -0.49 3.56 -0.81
CA TYR A 38 -1.36 3.90 -1.95
C TYR A 38 -0.62 4.68 -3.05
N SER A 39 0.41 5.45 -2.69
CA SER A 39 1.31 6.07 -3.65
C SER A 39 2.02 5.01 -4.51
N ALA A 40 2.62 4.01 -3.87
CA ALA A 40 3.33 2.93 -4.55
C ALA A 40 2.37 2.10 -5.43
N GLU A 41 1.18 1.79 -4.92
CA GLU A 41 0.15 1.08 -5.69
C GLU A 41 -0.22 1.83 -6.98
N CYS A 42 -0.49 3.13 -6.88
CA CYS A 42 -0.85 3.95 -8.02
C CYS A 42 0.28 4.01 -9.05
N GLY A 43 1.53 4.15 -8.60
CA GLY A 43 2.71 4.14 -9.46
C GLY A 43 2.87 2.82 -10.20
N LEU A 44 2.84 1.70 -9.47
CA LEU A 44 2.98 0.37 -10.07
C LEU A 44 1.87 0.08 -11.09
N LYS A 45 0.62 0.44 -10.80
CA LYS A 45 -0.49 0.29 -11.77
C LYS A 45 -0.29 1.14 -13.02
N ALA A 46 0.18 2.38 -12.87
CA ALA A 46 0.46 3.24 -14.02
C ALA A 46 1.54 2.63 -14.92
N GLU A 47 2.59 2.04 -14.33
CA GLU A 47 3.66 1.37 -15.09
C GLU A 47 3.17 0.09 -15.78
N VAL A 48 2.35 -0.72 -15.09
CA VAL A 48 1.73 -1.91 -15.71
C VAL A 48 0.88 -1.50 -16.90
N MET A 49 0.03 -0.49 -16.73
CA MET A 49 -0.80 0.05 -17.81
C MET A 49 0.04 0.60 -18.96
N GLN A 50 1.14 1.29 -18.67
CA GLN A 50 2.05 1.79 -19.72
C GLN A 50 2.64 0.63 -20.52
N ARG A 51 3.14 -0.40 -19.84
CA ARG A 51 3.75 -1.57 -20.47
C ARG A 51 2.76 -2.34 -21.35
N MET A 52 1.51 -2.44 -20.90
CA MET A 52 0.42 -3.11 -21.61
C MET A 52 -0.31 -2.19 -22.61
N LYS A 53 0.09 -0.91 -22.73
CA LYS A 53 -0.55 0.11 -23.59
C LYS A 53 -2.05 0.32 -23.30
N LEU A 54 -2.45 0.22 -22.03
CA LEU A 54 -3.82 0.40 -21.56
C LEU A 54 -4.14 1.87 -21.29
N ARG A 55 -5.41 2.27 -21.46
CA ARG A 55 -5.84 3.67 -21.25
C ARG A 55 -6.25 3.95 -19.81
N ASP A 56 -6.96 3.02 -19.20
CA ASP A 56 -7.53 3.11 -17.86
C ASP A 56 -7.45 1.76 -17.14
N THR A 57 -7.74 1.77 -15.84
CA THR A 57 -7.69 0.57 -15.01
C THR A 57 -8.75 -0.46 -15.41
N SER A 58 -9.85 -0.10 -16.07
CA SER A 58 -10.93 -1.03 -16.47
C SER A 58 -10.43 -2.12 -17.41
N GLN A 59 -9.35 -1.82 -18.13
CA GLN A 59 -8.69 -2.73 -19.07
C GLN A 59 -7.60 -3.59 -18.43
N LEU A 60 -7.28 -3.38 -17.14
CA LEU A 60 -6.36 -4.26 -16.44
C LEU A 60 -6.98 -5.66 -16.30
N PRO A 61 -6.19 -6.72 -16.54
CA PRO A 61 -6.59 -8.08 -16.18
C PRO A 61 -7.08 -8.15 -14.73
N SER A 62 -8.09 -8.97 -14.47
CA SER A 62 -8.71 -9.07 -13.14
C SER A 62 -7.71 -9.35 -12.02
N TYR A 63 -6.68 -10.18 -12.29
CA TYR A 63 -5.63 -10.50 -11.34
C TYR A 63 -4.68 -9.33 -11.01
N LEU A 64 -4.66 -8.27 -11.85
CA LEU A 64 -3.89 -7.04 -11.65
C LEU A 64 -4.76 -5.87 -11.16
N ARG A 65 -6.09 -6.02 -11.14
CA ARG A 65 -7.02 -5.11 -10.43
C ARG A 65 -7.03 -5.39 -8.93
N THR A 66 -5.84 -5.44 -8.34
CA THR A 66 -5.59 -5.77 -6.93
C THR A 66 -4.88 -4.62 -6.23
N HIS A 67 -4.78 -4.69 -4.90
CA HIS A 67 -3.93 -3.82 -4.07
C HIS A 67 -2.62 -4.52 -3.68
N ASP A 68 -2.38 -5.74 -4.15
CA ASP A 68 -1.16 -6.49 -3.87
C ASP A 68 0.04 -5.95 -4.68
N LEU A 69 0.88 -5.16 -3.99
CA LEU A 69 2.10 -4.58 -4.58
C LEU A 69 3.07 -5.65 -5.09
N ARG A 70 3.10 -6.85 -4.49
CA ARG A 70 4.03 -7.92 -4.89
C ARG A 70 3.62 -8.50 -6.23
N LEU A 71 2.31 -8.70 -6.45
CA LEU A 71 1.80 -9.13 -7.76
C LEU A 71 2.11 -8.11 -8.85
N LEU A 72 1.90 -6.82 -8.57
CA LEU A 72 2.22 -5.74 -9.51
C LEU A 72 3.73 -5.66 -9.81
N ALA A 73 4.58 -5.75 -8.78
CA ALA A 73 6.03 -5.75 -8.94
C ALA A 73 6.55 -6.95 -9.72
N LYS A 74 5.94 -8.13 -9.51
CA LYS A 74 6.26 -9.35 -10.26
C LYS A 74 5.88 -9.22 -11.73
N GLU A 75 4.70 -8.66 -12.04
CA GLU A 75 4.28 -8.37 -13.41
C GLU A 75 5.27 -7.43 -14.11
N LEU A 76 5.72 -6.39 -13.41
CA LEU A 76 6.73 -5.46 -13.88
C LEU A 76 8.16 -6.04 -13.97
N ARG A 77 8.37 -7.26 -13.46
CA ARG A 77 9.69 -7.91 -13.39
C ARG A 77 10.73 -7.02 -12.69
N LEU A 78 10.33 -6.35 -11.60
CA LEU A 78 11.26 -5.54 -10.81
C LEU A 78 12.37 -6.42 -10.24
N SER A 79 13.52 -5.81 -9.91
CA SER A 79 14.65 -6.55 -9.33
C SER A 79 14.25 -7.29 -8.06
N PRO A 80 14.88 -8.43 -7.73
CA PRO A 80 14.61 -9.15 -6.47
C PRO A 80 14.76 -8.26 -5.23
N GLN A 81 15.70 -7.30 -5.26
CA GLN A 81 15.87 -6.31 -4.21
C GLN A 81 14.62 -5.43 -4.04
N SER A 82 14.06 -4.93 -5.15
CA SER A 82 12.84 -4.11 -5.13
C SER A 82 11.62 -4.91 -4.68
N GLN A 83 11.53 -6.18 -5.09
CA GLN A 83 10.46 -7.09 -4.63
C GLN A 83 10.59 -7.41 -3.14
N SER A 84 11.83 -7.54 -2.63
CA SER A 84 12.11 -7.78 -1.22
C SER A 84 11.80 -6.56 -0.34
N ALA A 85 11.87 -5.35 -0.89
CA ALA A 85 11.46 -4.14 -0.19
C ALA A 85 9.93 -4.06 0.02
N LEU A 86 9.13 -4.81 -0.75
CA LEU A 86 7.69 -4.93 -0.60
C LEU A 86 7.27 -6.02 0.42
N GLN A 87 8.19 -6.36 1.33
CA GLN A 87 7.86 -7.21 2.48
C GLN A 87 6.71 -6.59 3.26
N GLY A 88 5.77 -7.44 3.68
CA GLY A 88 4.57 -6.97 4.37
C GLY A 88 4.97 -6.25 5.66
N CYS A 89 4.21 -5.23 6.04
CA CYS A 89 4.28 -4.67 7.38
C CYS A 89 4.00 -5.82 8.37
N ALA A 90 5.05 -6.37 8.97
CA ALA A 90 4.88 -7.23 10.13
C ALA A 90 4.46 -6.30 11.27
N ARG A 91 3.26 -6.53 11.82
CA ARG A 91 2.87 -5.87 13.06
C ARG A 91 3.96 -6.20 14.10
N PRO A 92 4.65 -5.21 14.70
CA PRO A 92 5.56 -5.52 15.78
C PRO A 92 4.75 -6.22 16.88
N PRO A 93 5.26 -7.32 17.48
CA PRO A 93 4.55 -8.03 18.53
C PRO A 93 4.33 -7.07 19.70
N ASN A 94 3.07 -6.72 19.95
CA ASN A 94 2.71 -5.98 21.15
C ASN A 94 2.83 -6.98 22.32
N ASN A 95 3.80 -6.78 23.22
CA ASN A 95 4.02 -7.55 24.45
C ASN A 95 3.73 -9.07 24.35
N GLY A 96 4.67 -9.82 23.74
CA GLY A 96 4.79 -11.26 23.97
C GLY A 96 3.78 -12.17 23.26
N GLN A 97 2.91 -11.67 22.38
CA GLN A 97 2.07 -12.54 21.55
C GLN A 97 2.71 -12.79 20.19
N ALA A 98 2.91 -14.08 19.88
CA ALA A 98 3.42 -14.56 18.61
C ALA A 98 2.57 -14.04 17.44
N VAL A 99 3.25 -13.64 16.37
CA VAL A 99 2.67 -13.12 15.12
C VAL A 99 1.73 -14.17 14.54
N GLN A 100 0.43 -14.06 14.81
CA GLN A 100 -0.57 -14.83 14.10
C GLN A 100 -0.76 -14.20 12.72
N LYS A 101 -0.46 -14.98 11.69
CA LYS A 101 -0.83 -14.68 10.30
C LYS A 101 -2.35 -14.52 10.25
N VAL A 102 -2.83 -13.29 10.12
CA VAL A 102 -4.26 -13.01 9.99
C VAL A 102 -4.72 -13.53 8.62
N GLU A 103 -5.60 -14.53 8.63
CA GLU A 103 -6.21 -15.06 7.41
C GLU A 103 -7.20 -14.02 6.83
N PRO A 104 -7.35 -13.95 5.48
CA PRO A 104 -7.99 -12.82 4.78
C PRO A 104 -9.43 -12.44 5.16
N PRO A 105 -10.34 -13.32 5.64
CA PRO A 105 -11.73 -12.91 5.85
C PRO A 105 -11.98 -12.10 7.14
N ALA A 106 -10.98 -11.86 7.99
CA ALA A 106 -11.18 -11.22 9.29
C ALA A 106 -11.14 -9.67 9.30
N LEU A 107 -11.08 -9.00 8.14
CA LEU A 107 -10.94 -7.53 8.07
C LEU A 107 -12.24 -6.73 8.11
N HIS A 108 -13.42 -7.36 8.21
CA HIS A 108 -14.67 -6.61 8.37
C HIS A 108 -14.97 -6.28 9.85
N GLU A 109 -14.62 -5.04 10.18
CA GLU A 109 -15.27 -4.10 11.12
C GLU A 109 -15.58 -4.59 12.53
N HIS A 110 -14.85 -4.13 13.54
CA HIS A 110 -15.44 -3.70 14.82
C HIS A 110 -14.59 -2.57 15.40
N GLY A 111 -15.20 -1.40 15.55
CA GLY A 111 -14.59 -0.20 16.13
C GLY A 111 -14.07 -0.46 17.55
N GLY A 112 -12.77 -0.23 17.75
CA GLY A 112 -12.15 -0.21 19.06
C GLY A 112 -11.23 0.99 19.14
N THR A 113 -11.71 2.06 19.76
CA THR A 113 -10.94 3.24 20.15
C THR A 113 -9.72 2.81 20.97
N VAL A 114 -8.51 3.03 20.44
CA VAL A 114 -7.27 2.86 21.20
C VAL A 114 -6.79 4.25 21.63
N ARG A 115 -6.94 4.56 22.92
CA ARG A 115 -6.25 5.67 23.59
C ARG A 115 -4.82 5.24 23.88
N CYS A 116 -3.83 5.95 23.34
CA CYS A 116 -2.43 5.79 23.73
C CYS A 116 -2.21 6.49 25.07
N GLY A 117 -1.96 5.72 26.12
CA GLY A 117 -1.53 6.23 27.42
C GLY A 117 -0.01 6.44 27.44
N SER A 118 0.41 7.65 27.79
CA SER A 118 1.79 8.03 28.06
C SER A 118 2.29 7.33 29.33
N GLY A 119 3.40 6.60 29.24
CA GLY A 119 4.05 5.94 30.39
C GLY A 119 5.51 6.32 30.47
N THR A 120 5.81 7.30 31.33
CA THR A 120 7.15 7.58 31.88
C THR A 120 7.57 6.47 32.84
N GLY A 121 8.85 6.09 32.79
CA GLY A 121 9.49 5.21 33.76
C GLY A 121 10.93 4.90 33.37
#